data_AF-A0A453BGZ7-F1
#
_entry.id   AF-A0A453BGZ7-F1
#
_cell.length_a   1.000
_cell.length_b   1.000
_cell.length_c   1.000
_cell.angle_alpha   90.00
_cell.angle_beta   90.00
_cell.angle_gamma   90.00
#
_symmetry.space_group_name_H-M   'P 1'
#
loop_
_entity.id
_entity.type
_entity.pdbx_description
1 polymer ?
#
loop_
_entity_poly.entity_id
_entity_poly.type
_entity_poly.pdbx_seq_one_letter_code
_entity_poly.pdbx_strand_id
1 'polypeptide(L)'
;MATSPDMLCSFCPPPFKQFLESVTNMKFDEEPNYAKLISLFESLIESPASRPIRIDGALKVGQKRGRLLVNHEEDDQPKKKVRLGSPASQWISVYNARRPMKQRYHYNVADNRLQQHIEKGNEDGLYISCVASSANLWALIMDAGTGFGSQVHELSPVFLHKDWIMDQWEKSFYITAIAG
;
A
#
# COMPACT_ATOMS: atom_id res chain seq x y z
N MET A 1 7.37 -6.28 -26.29
CA MET A 1 6.37 -6.58 -25.26
C MET A 1 5.66 -5.29 -24.91
N ALA A 2 4.49 -5.02 -25.49
CA ALA A 2 3.68 -3.88 -25.10
C ALA A 2 2.73 -4.34 -23.98
N THR A 3 2.77 -3.68 -22.82
CA THR A 3 1.80 -3.89 -21.74
C THR A 3 0.42 -3.46 -22.25
N SER A 4 -0.57 -4.36 -22.20
CA SER A 4 -1.91 -4.06 -22.71
C SER A 4 -2.63 -3.03 -21.82
N PRO A 5 -3.56 -2.24 -22.37
CA PRO A 5 -4.45 -1.38 -21.60
C PRO A 5 -5.22 -2.15 -20.51
N ASP A 6 -5.57 -3.42 -20.77
CA ASP A 6 -6.18 -4.32 -19.80
C ASP A 6 -5.31 -4.58 -18.56
N MET A 7 -4.02 -4.81 -18.75
CA MET A 7 -3.09 -5.01 -17.64
C MET A 7 -2.92 -3.74 -16.81
N LEU A 8 -2.77 -2.59 -17.48
CA LEU A 8 -2.55 -1.29 -16.85
C LEU A 8 -3.79 -0.76 -16.13
N CYS A 9 -4.98 -0.99 -16.68
CA CYS A 9 -6.26 -0.52 -16.15
C CYS A 9 -7.07 -1.62 -15.45
N SER A 10 -6.47 -2.77 -15.13
CA SER A 10 -7.11 -3.91 -14.44
C SER A 10 -7.82 -3.53 -13.13
N PHE A 11 -7.36 -2.46 -12.48
CA PHE A 11 -7.91 -1.91 -11.24
C PHE A 11 -8.44 -0.49 -11.40
N CYS A 12 -8.69 -0.02 -12.63
CA CYS A 12 -9.23 1.31 -12.87
C CYS A 12 -10.71 1.21 -13.29
N PRO A 13 -11.52 2.24 -13.01
CA PRO A 13 -12.85 2.32 -13.59
C PRO A 13 -12.82 2.28 -15.12
N PRO A 14 -13.88 1.78 -15.80
CA PRO A 14 -13.91 1.63 -17.25
C PRO A 14 -13.48 2.86 -18.08
N PRO A 15 -13.79 4.11 -17.68
CA PRO A 15 -13.35 5.30 -18.41
C PRO A 15 -11.83 5.44 -18.56
N PHE A 16 -11.04 4.98 -17.58
CA PHE A 16 -9.57 5.05 -17.67
C PHE A 16 -9.01 4.11 -18.75
N LYS A 17 -9.59 2.91 -18.87
CA LYS A 17 -9.23 1.97 -19.93
C LYS A 17 -9.58 2.54 -21.31
N GLN A 18 -10.80 3.06 -21.45
CA GLN A 18 -11.28 3.67 -22.71
C GLN A 18 -10.45 4.88 -23.13
N PHE A 19 -10.04 5.72 -22.17
CA PHE A 19 -9.14 6.84 -22.41
C PHE A 19 -7.78 6.34 -22.90
N LEU A 20 -7.17 5.38 -22.19
CA LEU A 20 -5.86 4.85 -22.54
C LEU A 20 -5.86 4.24 -23.94
N GLU A 21 -6.85 3.40 -24.26
CA GLU A 21 -7.04 2.81 -25.59
C GLU A 21 -7.20 3.87 -26.68
N SER A 22 -7.97 4.93 -26.40
CA SER A 22 -8.16 6.03 -27.35
C SER A 22 -6.84 6.77 -27.61
N VAL A 23 -6.07 7.07 -26.56
CA VAL A 23 -4.82 7.83 -26.69
C VAL A 23 -3.71 7.01 -27.34
N THR A 24 -3.60 5.72 -27.03
CA THR A 24 -2.56 4.86 -27.62
C THR A 24 -2.79 4.55 -29.09
N ASN A 25 -4.02 4.70 -29.59
CA ASN A 25 -4.39 4.43 -30.98
C ASN A 25 -4.39 5.70 -31.86
N MET A 26 -4.14 6.89 -31.30
CA MET A 26 -4.06 8.13 -32.09
C MET A 26 -2.81 8.16 -32.97
N LYS A 27 -2.95 8.74 -34.16
CA LYS A 27 -1.80 8.98 -35.05
C LYS A 27 -0.97 10.17 -34.54
N PHE A 28 0.29 10.23 -34.95
CA PHE A 28 1.21 11.30 -34.55
C PHE A 28 0.69 12.72 -34.86
N ASP A 29 0.05 12.89 -36.03
CA ASP A 29 -0.50 14.18 -36.48
C ASP A 29 -2.00 14.35 -36.14
N GLU A 30 -2.60 13.42 -35.40
CA GLU A 30 -4.03 13.47 -35.05
C GLU A 30 -4.25 14.37 -33.83
N GLU A 31 -5.08 15.40 -33.98
CA GLU A 31 -5.47 16.26 -32.85
C GLU A 31 -6.46 15.53 -31.92
N PRO A 32 -6.18 15.43 -30.61
CA PRO A 32 -7.08 14.76 -29.68
C PRO A 32 -8.40 15.51 -29.53
N ASN A 33 -9.53 14.79 -29.62
CA ASN A 33 -10.82 15.37 -29.26
C ASN A 33 -10.97 15.44 -27.73
N TYR A 34 -10.47 16.53 -27.15
CA TYR A 34 -10.48 16.76 -25.71
C TYR A 34 -11.89 16.73 -25.11
N ALA A 35 -12.90 17.29 -25.80
CA ALA A 35 -14.28 17.28 -25.31
C ALA A 35 -14.80 15.85 -25.10
N LYS A 36 -14.54 14.96 -26.08
CA LYS A 36 -14.90 13.55 -25.98
C LYS A 36 -14.14 12.84 -24.87
N LEU A 37 -12.83 13.07 -24.75
CA LEU A 37 -12.00 12.45 -23.71
C LEU A 37 -12.42 12.87 -22.30
N ILE A 38 -12.78 14.15 -22.10
CA ILE A 38 -13.29 14.67 -20.83
C ILE A 38 -14.63 14.01 -20.49
N SER A 39 -15.53 13.88 -21.46
CA SER A 39 -16.87 13.32 -21.24
C SER A 39 -16.86 11.88 -20.71
N LEU A 40 -15.80 11.10 -20.99
CA LEU A 40 -15.64 9.73 -20.46
C LEU A 40 -15.67 9.71 -18.92
N PHE A 41 -15.14 10.75 -18.28
CA PHE A 41 -14.99 10.81 -16.83
C PHE A 41 -16.19 11.44 -16.10
N GLU A 42 -17.15 12.04 -16.82
CA GLU A 42 -18.32 12.68 -16.21
C GLU A 42 -19.11 11.71 -15.32
N SER A 43 -19.18 10.44 -15.70
CA SER A 43 -19.86 9.39 -14.91
C SER A 43 -19.15 9.02 -13.60
N LEU A 44 -17.85 9.31 -13.47
CA LEU A 44 -17.06 9.04 -12.27
C LEU A 44 -17.04 10.21 -11.29
N ILE A 45 -17.37 11.40 -11.78
CA ILE A 45 -17.53 12.58 -10.96
C ILE A 45 -18.94 12.51 -10.38
N GLU A 46 -19.07 11.96 -9.17
CA GLU A 46 -20.35 11.99 -8.45
C GLU A 46 -20.90 13.42 -8.43
N SER A 47 -22.18 13.59 -8.79
CA SER A 47 -22.92 14.84 -8.55
C SER A 47 -22.71 15.25 -7.10
N PRO A 48 -22.45 16.54 -6.77
CA PRO A 48 -21.88 16.95 -5.49
C PRO A 48 -22.73 16.45 -4.32
N ALA A 49 -22.32 15.32 -3.74
CA ALA A 49 -22.85 14.83 -2.49
C ALA A 49 -22.24 15.69 -1.38
N SER A 50 -23.07 16.54 -0.78
CA SER A 50 -22.74 17.55 0.22
C SER A 50 -22.34 16.97 1.59
N ARG A 51 -21.40 16.01 1.66
CA ARG A 51 -20.97 15.40 2.94
C ARG A 51 -19.54 15.80 3.32
N PRO A 52 -19.31 17.05 3.78
CA PRO A 52 -17.96 17.54 4.06
C PRO A 52 -17.15 16.51 4.85
N ILE A 53 -15.89 16.32 4.47
CA ILE A 53 -14.95 15.43 5.14
C ILE A 53 -15.00 15.77 6.63
N ARG A 54 -15.56 14.87 7.47
CA ARG A 54 -15.66 15.09 8.92
C ARG A 54 -14.26 15.02 9.53
N ILE A 55 -13.62 16.18 9.68
CA ILE A 55 -12.30 16.35 10.29
C ILE A 55 -12.32 16.17 11.83
N ASP A 56 -13.49 15.96 12.45
CA ASP A 56 -13.63 15.74 13.91
C ASP A 56 -12.70 14.63 14.44
N GLY A 57 -12.45 13.59 13.65
CA GLY A 57 -11.59 12.47 14.04
C GLY A 57 -10.09 12.81 14.04
N ALA A 58 -9.66 13.73 13.17
CA ALA A 58 -8.26 14.16 13.07
C ALA A 58 -7.81 14.98 14.30
N LEU A 59 -8.76 15.59 15.03
CA LEU A 59 -8.49 16.31 16.28
C LEU A 59 -7.98 15.40 17.42
N LYS A 60 -8.20 14.08 17.34
CA LYS A 60 -7.88 13.14 18.43
C LYS A 60 -6.54 12.40 18.24
N VAL A 61 -5.93 12.47 17.06
CA VAL A 61 -4.63 11.83 16.80
C VAL A 61 -3.51 12.74 17.31
N GLY A 62 -3.26 12.67 18.61
CA GLY A 62 -2.26 13.49 19.30
C GLY A 62 -2.40 13.50 20.82
N GLN A 63 -3.58 13.15 21.35
CA GLN A 63 -3.74 12.91 22.78
C GLN A 63 -3.22 11.51 23.14
N LYS A 64 -1.91 11.45 23.44
CA LYS A 64 -1.32 10.36 24.20
C LYS A 64 -2.19 10.12 25.44
N ARG A 65 -2.61 8.87 25.70
CA ARG A 65 -3.38 8.51 26.90
C ARG A 65 -2.58 8.91 28.15
N GLY A 66 -2.85 10.10 28.69
CA GLY A 66 -2.37 10.55 29.99
C GLY A 66 -3.16 9.84 31.08
N ARG A 67 -2.43 9.27 32.04
CA ARG A 67 -3.00 8.70 33.27
C ARG A 67 -3.89 9.73 33.96
N LEU A 68 -5.00 9.25 34.55
CA LEU A 68 -5.82 9.98 35.50
C LEU A 68 -4.93 10.55 36.62
N LEU A 69 -4.95 11.87 36.79
CA LEU A 69 -4.54 12.55 38.01
C LEU A 69 -5.51 13.70 38.29
N VAL A 70 -5.83 13.77 39.58
CA VAL A 70 -6.83 14.59 40.25
C VAL A 70 -6.50 16.09 40.15
N ASN A 71 -7.56 16.91 40.17
CA ASN A 71 -7.57 18.38 40.22
C ASN A 71 -6.40 19.02 40.99
N HIS A 72 -5.76 20.03 40.40
CA HIS A 72 -5.42 21.29 41.07
C HIS A 72 -5.17 22.41 40.04
N GLU A 73 -5.28 23.62 40.56
CA GLU A 73 -5.52 24.90 39.91
C GLU A 73 -4.31 25.51 39.17
N GLU A 74 -4.64 26.47 38.29
CA GLU A 74 -3.82 27.56 37.72
C GLU A 74 -2.35 27.28 37.37
N ASP A 75 -2.05 27.19 36.07
CA ASP A 75 -0.79 27.73 35.55
C ASP A 75 -0.88 28.12 34.06
N ASP A 76 -0.23 29.25 33.76
CA ASP A 76 -0.29 30.06 32.55
C ASP A 76 0.66 29.49 31.48
N GLN A 77 0.20 28.58 30.61
CA GLN A 77 0.99 28.10 29.46
C GLN A 77 0.48 28.63 28.13
N PRO A 78 1.39 29.11 27.23
CA PRO A 78 1.00 29.66 25.94
C PRO A 78 0.45 28.56 25.04
N LYS A 79 -0.89 28.50 24.93
CA LYS A 79 -1.58 27.64 23.97
C LYS A 79 -1.19 28.08 22.56
N LYS A 80 -0.32 27.31 21.89
CA LYS A 80 -0.02 27.49 20.47
C LYS A 80 -1.34 27.48 19.69
N LYS A 81 -1.78 28.65 19.23
CA LYS A 81 -2.91 28.79 18.33
C LYS A 81 -2.52 28.10 17.02
N VAL A 82 -2.98 26.87 16.85
CA VAL A 82 -2.97 26.20 15.54
C VAL A 82 -3.86 27.05 14.65
N ARG A 83 -3.25 27.71 13.66
CA ARG A 83 -3.96 28.52 12.68
C ARG A 83 -4.75 27.54 11.80
N LEU A 84 -6.04 27.38 12.09
CA LEU A 84 -6.96 26.66 11.23
C LEU A 84 -7.09 27.47 9.93
N GLY A 85 -6.64 26.91 8.82
CA GLY A 85 -7.02 27.41 7.50
C GLY A 85 -8.52 27.28 7.30
N SER A 86 -9.07 28.00 6.33
CA SER A 86 -10.45 27.81 5.86
C SER A 86 -10.72 26.33 5.57
N PRO A 87 -11.90 25.78 5.91
CA PRO A 87 -12.21 24.38 5.65
C PRO A 87 -11.98 24.08 4.17
N ALA A 88 -11.11 23.12 3.87
CA ALA A 88 -10.85 22.71 2.51
C ALA A 88 -12.13 22.10 1.94
N SER A 89 -12.73 22.76 0.95
CA SER A 89 -13.85 22.26 0.14
C SER A 89 -13.39 21.29 -0.96
N GLN A 90 -12.18 20.73 -0.82
CA GLN A 90 -11.60 19.81 -1.77
C GLN A 90 -11.98 18.38 -1.42
N TRP A 91 -12.55 17.70 -2.41
CA TRP A 91 -12.99 16.32 -2.30
C TRP A 91 -11.92 15.42 -2.90
N ILE A 92 -11.60 14.34 -2.21
CA ILE A 92 -10.73 13.29 -2.71
C ILE A 92 -11.61 12.06 -2.92
N SER A 93 -11.84 11.69 -4.18
CA SER A 93 -12.45 10.41 -4.51
C SER A 93 -11.39 9.33 -4.42
N VAL A 94 -11.40 8.56 -3.33
CA VAL A 94 -10.50 7.41 -3.15
C VAL A 94 -11.15 6.18 -3.76
N TYR A 95 -10.79 5.87 -5.00
CA TYR A 95 -11.17 4.60 -5.61
C TYR A 95 -10.22 3.50 -5.15
N ASN A 96 -10.68 2.64 -4.24
CA ASN A 96 -9.93 1.45 -3.84
C ASN A 96 -10.49 0.22 -4.56
N ALA A 97 -10.05 0.01 -5.79
CA ALA A 97 -10.45 -1.14 -6.61
C ALA A 97 -9.90 -2.47 -6.09
N ARG A 98 -8.88 -2.43 -5.20
CA ARG A 98 -8.30 -3.66 -4.67
C ARG A 98 -9.25 -4.24 -3.64
N ARG A 99 -9.54 -5.53 -3.80
CA ARG A 99 -10.22 -6.29 -2.76
C ARG A 99 -9.40 -6.16 -1.47
N PRO A 100 -10.04 -5.99 -0.30
CA PRO A 100 -9.32 -5.96 0.96
C PRO A 100 -8.48 -7.22 1.08
N MET A 101 -7.17 -7.04 1.24
CA MET A 101 -6.18 -8.11 1.34
C MET A 101 -5.74 -8.24 2.80
N LYS A 102 -5.71 -9.48 3.33
CA LYS A 102 -5.11 -9.75 4.64
C LYS A 102 -3.61 -9.56 4.51
N GLN A 103 -3.06 -8.52 5.15
CA GLN A 103 -1.64 -8.18 5.10
C GLN A 103 -1.11 -7.96 6.51
N ARG A 104 0.15 -8.32 6.74
CA ARG A 104 0.90 -8.11 7.98
C ARG A 104 2.28 -7.56 7.62
N TYR A 105 2.70 -6.55 8.36
CA TYR A 105 4.03 -5.98 8.21
C TYR A 105 4.78 -6.01 9.54
N HIS A 106 6.07 -6.28 9.46
CA HIS A 106 7.00 -6.20 10.57
C HIS A 106 8.20 -5.36 10.14
N TYR A 107 8.69 -4.51 11.03
CA TYR A 107 9.84 -3.65 10.79
C TYR A 107 10.73 -3.66 12.03
N ASN A 108 12.01 -3.36 11.86
CA ASN A 108 13.03 -3.45 12.92
C ASN A 108 13.07 -4.85 13.57
N VAL A 109 12.91 -5.91 12.77
CA VAL A 109 13.01 -7.29 13.23
C VAL A 109 14.46 -7.70 13.22
N ALA A 110 14.99 -8.17 14.34
CA ALA A 110 16.32 -8.77 14.39
C ALA A 110 16.29 -10.22 13.87
N ASP A 111 17.43 -10.71 13.37
CA ASP A 111 17.60 -12.05 12.80
C ASP A 111 16.97 -13.17 13.63
N ASN A 112 17.20 -13.17 14.94
CA ASN A 112 16.72 -14.19 15.88
C ASN A 112 15.19 -14.24 16.05
N ARG A 113 14.48 -13.19 15.63
CA ARG A 113 13.01 -13.09 15.72
C ARG A 113 12.35 -13.28 14.36
N LEU A 114 13.12 -13.31 13.28
CA LEU A 114 12.62 -13.41 11.91
C LEU A 114 11.77 -14.67 11.73
N GLN A 115 12.32 -15.82 12.14
CA GLN A 115 11.65 -17.12 12.04
C GLN A 115 10.29 -17.12 12.75
N GLN A 116 10.20 -16.57 13.97
CA GLN A 116 8.94 -16.51 14.73
C GLN A 116 7.86 -15.70 14.01
N HIS A 117 8.24 -14.59 13.39
CA HIS A 117 7.31 -13.75 12.63
C HIS A 117 6.82 -14.45 11.36
N ILE A 118 7.70 -15.19 10.68
CA ILE A 118 7.37 -15.93 9.46
C ILE A 118 6.47 -17.12 9.78
N GLU A 119 6.80 -17.93 10.79
CA GLU A 119 5.99 -19.09 11.21
C GLU A 119 4.57 -18.67 11.58
N LYS A 120 4.43 -17.64 12.40
CA LYS A 120 3.12 -17.08 12.77
C LYS A 120 2.37 -16.51 11.56
N GLY A 121 3.08 -15.96 10.57
CA GLY A 121 2.48 -15.53 9.31
C GLY A 121 1.96 -16.71 8.49
N ASN A 122 2.76 -17.76 8.36
CA ASN A 122 2.40 -18.97 7.61
C ASN A 122 1.20 -19.70 8.25
N GLU A 123 1.13 -19.80 9.58
CA GLU A 123 -0.04 -20.33 10.31
C GLU A 123 -1.32 -19.55 10.00
N ASP A 124 -1.18 -18.24 9.75
CA ASP A 124 -2.26 -17.34 9.39
C ASP A 124 -2.61 -17.35 7.88
N GLY A 125 -1.94 -18.17 7.08
CA GLY A 125 -2.08 -18.22 5.62
C GLY A 125 -1.50 -16.97 4.93
N LEU A 126 -0.51 -16.33 5.55
CA LEU A 126 0.20 -15.17 5.00
C LEU A 126 1.57 -15.62 4.53
N TYR A 127 1.93 -15.26 3.30
CA TYR A 127 3.25 -15.53 2.74
C TYR A 127 4.00 -14.23 2.51
N ILE A 128 5.32 -14.30 2.55
CA ILE A 128 6.22 -13.16 2.31
C ILE A 128 6.07 -12.69 0.86
N SER A 129 5.64 -11.45 0.68
CA SER A 129 5.57 -10.81 -0.64
C SER A 129 6.71 -9.83 -0.89
N CYS A 130 7.28 -9.23 0.16
CA CYS A 130 8.41 -8.33 0.05
C CYS A 130 9.27 -8.33 1.33
N VAL A 131 10.58 -8.18 1.16
CA VAL A 131 11.56 -8.12 2.24
C VAL A 131 12.57 -7.01 1.96
N ALA A 132 13.00 -6.32 3.00
CA ALA A 132 14.15 -5.42 2.97
C ALA A 132 14.99 -5.60 4.23
N SER A 133 16.28 -5.31 4.15
CA SER A 133 17.21 -5.40 5.27
C SER A 133 18.14 -4.19 5.31
N SER A 134 18.55 -3.78 6.52
CA SER A 134 19.60 -2.79 6.74
C SER A 134 20.20 -2.97 8.13
N ALA A 135 21.54 -3.03 8.24
CA ALA A 135 22.26 -3.12 9.52
C ALA A 135 21.70 -4.20 10.48
N ASN A 136 21.39 -5.39 9.94
CA ASN A 136 20.81 -6.56 10.64
C ASN A 136 19.38 -6.37 11.17
N LEU A 137 18.67 -5.39 10.63
CA LEU A 137 17.25 -5.19 10.86
C LEU A 137 16.47 -5.47 9.58
N TRP A 138 15.38 -6.22 9.75
CA TRP A 138 14.52 -6.65 8.67
C TRP A 138 13.19 -5.91 8.69
N ALA A 139 12.71 -5.65 7.49
CA ALA A 139 11.33 -5.29 7.20
C ALA A 139 10.71 -6.38 6.33
N LEU A 140 9.59 -6.94 6.79
CA LEU A 140 8.84 -7.97 6.07
C LEU A 140 7.42 -7.49 5.81
N ILE A 141 6.95 -7.79 4.60
CA ILE A 141 5.56 -7.65 4.20
C ILE A 141 5.07 -9.05 3.84
N MET A 142 3.99 -9.48 4.48
CA MET A 142 3.34 -10.76 4.24
C MET A 142 1.87 -10.55 3.92
N ASP A 143 1.32 -11.28 2.95
CA ASP A 143 -0.10 -11.20 2.61
C ASP A 143 -0.68 -12.54 2.12
N ALA A 144 -2.01 -12.63 2.14
CA ALA A 144 -2.76 -13.79 1.68
C ALA A 144 -3.08 -13.76 0.17
N GLY A 145 -2.67 -12.69 -0.54
CA GLY A 145 -3.01 -12.44 -1.94
C GLY A 145 -1.94 -12.89 -2.92
N THR A 146 -0.84 -13.48 -2.45
CA THR A 146 0.32 -13.86 -3.28
C THR A 146 0.04 -14.97 -4.28
N GLY A 147 -0.96 -15.83 -4.00
CA GLY A 147 -1.23 -17.03 -4.79
C GLY A 147 -0.19 -18.14 -4.57
N PHE A 148 0.66 -18.04 -3.55
CA PHE A 148 1.66 -19.06 -3.23
C PHE A 148 1.00 -20.25 -2.53
N GLY A 149 1.35 -21.47 -2.95
CA GLY A 149 0.90 -22.70 -2.28
C GLY A 149 1.80 -23.12 -1.12
N SER A 150 3.10 -22.88 -1.24
CA SER A 150 4.10 -23.13 -0.21
C SER A 150 5.26 -22.15 -0.37
N GLN A 151 5.94 -21.83 0.74
CA GLN A 151 7.08 -20.92 0.74
C GLN A 151 8.14 -21.39 1.71
N VAL A 152 9.39 -21.35 1.26
CA VAL A 152 10.58 -21.63 2.06
C VAL A 152 11.46 -20.37 2.11
N HIS A 153 12.24 -20.24 3.17
CA HIS A 153 13.13 -19.11 3.37
C HIS A 153 14.44 -19.59 3.99
N GLU A 154 15.53 -18.87 3.70
CA GLU A 154 16.83 -19.09 4.29
C GLU A 154 17.46 -17.75 4.65
N LEU A 155 17.99 -17.65 5.86
CA LEU A 155 18.84 -16.55 6.29
C LEU A 155 20.29 -17.06 6.27
N SER A 156 21.09 -16.56 5.33
CA SER A 156 22.47 -16.99 5.13
C SER A 156 23.45 -15.82 5.29
N PRO A 157 24.63 -16.02 5.90
CA PRO A 157 25.69 -15.02 5.90
C PRO A 157 26.33 -14.83 4.52
N VAL A 158 26.09 -15.74 3.58
CA VAL A 158 26.56 -15.66 2.20
C VAL A 158 25.47 -15.03 1.35
N PHE A 159 25.81 -13.94 0.67
CA PHE A 159 24.92 -13.33 -0.33
C PHE A 159 24.70 -14.35 -1.46
N LEU A 160 23.46 -14.81 -1.61
CA LEU A 160 23.03 -15.86 -2.55
C LEU A 160 23.70 -17.22 -2.30
N HIS A 161 23.14 -18.00 -1.37
CA HIS A 161 23.54 -19.38 -1.12
C HIS A 161 23.17 -20.29 -2.30
N LYS A 162 24.08 -20.41 -3.27
CA LYS A 162 23.84 -21.06 -4.57
C LYS A 162 23.33 -22.49 -4.44
N ASP A 163 23.96 -23.30 -3.59
CA ASP A 163 23.63 -24.72 -3.47
C ASP A 163 22.19 -24.90 -2.95
N TRP A 164 21.80 -24.14 -1.91
CA TRP A 164 20.42 -24.15 -1.41
C TRP A 164 19.41 -23.68 -2.46
N ILE A 165 19.72 -22.62 -3.22
CA ILE A 165 18.83 -22.12 -4.29
C ILE A 165 18.60 -23.20 -5.34
N MET A 166 19.67 -23.89 -5.78
CA MET A 166 19.56 -24.96 -6.76
C MET A 166 18.70 -26.13 -6.24
N ASP A 167 18.89 -26.54 -4.98
CA ASP A 167 18.06 -27.57 -4.33
C ASP A 167 16.58 -27.20 -4.29
N GLN A 168 16.25 -25.91 -4.10
CA GLN A 168 14.87 -25.44 -4.12
C GLN A 168 14.30 -25.40 -5.54
N TRP A 169 15.10 -25.04 -6.55
CA TRP A 169 14.68 -25.07 -7.95
C TRP A 169 14.35 -26.49 -8.43
N GLU A 170 15.12 -27.50 -7.99
CA GLU A 170 14.80 -28.91 -8.27
C GLU A 170 13.45 -29.34 -7.69
N LYS A 171 13.04 -28.72 -6.57
CA LYS A 171 11.73 -28.93 -5.92
C LYS A 171 10.62 -28.03 -6.47
N SER A 172 10.84 -27.37 -7.60
CA SER A 172 9.89 -26.44 -8.24
C SER A 172 9.54 -25.19 -7.41
N PHE A 173 10.42 -24.78 -6.50
CA PHE A 173 10.33 -23.45 -5.88
C PHE A 173 11.06 -22.42 -6.72
N TYR A 174 10.62 -21.16 -6.61
CA TYR A 174 11.22 -20.01 -7.30
C TYR A 174 11.49 -18.89 -6.31
N ILE A 175 12.43 -18.01 -6.64
CA ILE A 175 12.76 -16.86 -5.79
C ILE A 175 11.60 -15.86 -5.82
N THR A 176 10.97 -15.61 -4.67
CA THR A 176 9.86 -14.66 -4.54
C THR A 176 10.29 -13.31 -3.96
N ALA A 177 11.31 -13.29 -3.10
CA ALA A 177 11.86 -12.08 -2.48
C ALA A 177 13.33 -12.32 -2.07
N ILE A 178 14.13 -11.25 -2.05
CA ILE A 178 15.53 -11.29 -1.62
C ILE A 178 15.91 -9.96 -0.95
N ALA A 179 16.71 -10.03 0.11
CA ALA A 179 17.34 -8.88 0.74
C ALA A 179 18.70 -9.31 1.31
N GLY A 180 19.64 -8.36 1.42
CA GLY A 180 20.99 -8.55 1.92
C GLY A 180 21.65 -7.22 2.22
#